data_AF-A0A225USU3-F1
#
_entry.id   AF-A0A225USU3-F1
#
_cell.length_a   1.000
_cell.length_b   1.000
_cell.length_c   1.000
_cell.angle_alpha   90.00
_cell.angle_beta   90.00
_cell.angle_gamma   90.00
#
_symmetry.space_group_name_H-M   'P 1'
#
loop_
_entity.id
_entity.type
_entity.pdbx_description
1 polymer ?
#
loop_
_entity_poly.entity_id
_entity_poly.type
_entity_poly.pdbx_seq_one_letter_code
_entity_poly.pdbx_strand_id
1 'polypeptide(L)'
;MGGEIRGSGSISAVTTRSKAISGVRSGSNPLVLCEEVIRELRIERIQQAQDEEAWIHNLKKYLVGEIHDLTQEEARSCGSIATNYEVDQHDLLFYCPTMKESAADRDKLMRL
;
A
#
# COMPACT_ATOMS: atom_id res chain seq x y z
N MET A 1 46.76 -83.69 -3.15
CA MET A 1 46.86 -82.93 -4.42
C MET A 1 45.44 -82.57 -4.80
N GLY A 2 44.96 -81.35 -4.58
CA GLY A 2 45.46 -80.11 -5.18
C GLY A 2 44.42 -79.72 -6.25
N GLY A 3 43.61 -78.69 -5.99
CA GLY A 3 42.52 -78.30 -6.88
C GLY A 3 41.70 -77.14 -6.33
N GLU A 4 42.36 -76.00 -6.16
CA GLU A 4 41.77 -74.69 -5.94
C GLU A 4 40.98 -74.26 -7.20
N ILE A 5 39.69 -73.92 -7.06
CA ILE A 5 38.95 -73.20 -8.10
C ILE A 5 38.14 -72.08 -7.45
N ARG A 6 38.74 -70.87 -7.54
CA ARG A 6 38.14 -69.64 -8.07
C ARG A 6 36.80 -69.24 -7.42
N GLY A 7 36.75 -68.21 -6.60
CA GLY A 7 37.17 -66.87 -6.97
C GLY A 7 35.95 -65.97 -6.92
N SER A 8 35.88 -65.19 -5.84
CA SER A 8 35.39 -63.80 -5.83
C SER A 8 34.00 -63.55 -6.43
N GLY A 9 32.96 -63.90 -5.67
CA GLY A 9 31.71 -63.15 -5.73
C GLY A 9 31.92 -61.78 -5.10
N SER A 10 32.29 -60.78 -5.90
CA SER A 10 32.35 -59.38 -5.46
C SER A 10 30.92 -58.90 -5.20
N ILE A 11 30.49 -58.91 -3.94
CA ILE A 11 29.24 -58.26 -3.54
C ILE A 11 29.51 -56.75 -3.59
N SER A 12 29.11 -56.11 -4.69
CA SER A 12 29.21 -54.65 -4.81
C SER A 12 28.24 -54.03 -3.81
N ALA A 13 28.78 -53.40 -2.76
CA ALA A 13 27.97 -52.64 -1.82
C ALA A 13 27.32 -51.48 -2.57
N VAL A 14 25.99 -51.53 -2.72
CA VAL A 14 25.21 -50.42 -3.25
C VAL A 14 25.11 -49.35 -2.15
N THR A 15 25.98 -48.35 -2.23
CA THR A 15 25.87 -47.14 -1.41
C THR A 15 24.83 -46.24 -2.05
N THR A 16 23.62 -46.20 -1.51
CA THR A 16 22.65 -45.15 -1.83
C THR A 16 23.17 -43.84 -1.29
N ARG A 17 23.70 -42.99 -2.16
CA ARG A 17 24.05 -41.61 -1.82
C ARG A 17 22.75 -40.86 -1.58
N SER A 18 22.31 -40.78 -0.33
CA SER A 18 21.26 -39.84 0.06
C SER A 18 21.71 -38.46 -0.38
N LYS A 19 21.04 -37.91 -1.39
CA LYS A 19 21.17 -36.50 -1.76
C LYS A 19 20.66 -35.74 -0.54
N ALA A 20 21.57 -35.32 0.34
CA ALA A 20 21.27 -34.22 1.23
C ALA A 20 20.81 -33.10 0.29
N ILE A 21 19.51 -32.79 0.32
CA ILE A 21 18.99 -31.54 -0.20
C ILE A 21 19.56 -30.50 0.76
N SER A 22 20.82 -30.16 0.50
CA SER A 22 21.48 -28.98 0.98
C SER A 22 20.54 -27.82 0.64
N GLY A 23 19.91 -27.29 1.67
CA GLY A 23 19.31 -25.96 1.65
C GLY A 23 18.03 -25.79 0.86
N VAL A 24 17.03 -26.66 1.00
CA VAL A 24 15.62 -26.18 0.98
C VAL A 24 15.21 -25.90 2.43
N ARG A 25 15.77 -24.83 2.96
CA ARG A 25 14.91 -23.79 3.47
C ARG A 25 15.38 -22.53 2.76
N SER A 26 14.79 -22.31 1.59
CA SER A 26 14.35 -20.96 1.29
C SER A 26 13.53 -20.52 2.50
N GLY A 27 14.22 -19.97 3.50
CA GLY A 27 13.64 -19.10 4.50
C GLY A 27 13.33 -17.77 3.83
N SER A 28 12.72 -17.80 2.64
CA SER A 28 11.77 -16.77 2.31
C SER A 28 10.70 -16.91 3.39
N ASN A 29 10.84 -16.13 4.46
CA ASN A 29 9.69 -15.63 5.15
C ASN A 29 9.19 -14.48 4.27
N PRO A 30 8.22 -14.69 3.36
CA PRO A 30 7.54 -13.58 2.70
C PRO A 30 6.59 -12.84 3.67
N LEU A 31 6.52 -13.27 4.94
CA LEU A 31 5.47 -12.90 5.89
C LEU A 31 5.89 -11.88 6.96
N VAL A 32 7.18 -11.59 7.07
CA VAL A 32 7.64 -10.39 7.78
C VAL A 32 7.97 -9.42 6.68
N LEU A 33 7.00 -8.60 6.24
CA LEU A 33 7.35 -7.34 5.57
C LEU A 33 8.45 -6.73 6.43
N CYS A 34 9.62 -6.45 5.84
CA CYS A 34 10.77 -5.94 6.58
C CYS A 34 10.25 -4.84 7.51
N GLU A 35 10.58 -4.90 8.81
CA GLU A 35 9.97 -3.99 9.80
C GLU A 35 10.14 -2.52 9.40
N GLU A 36 11.22 -2.22 8.68
CA GLU A 36 11.46 -1.01 7.90
C GLU A 36 10.27 -0.70 6.98
N VAL A 37 10.03 -1.48 5.91
CA VAL A 37 8.87 -1.29 4.99
C VAL A 37 7.53 -1.01 5.70
N ILE A 38 7.23 -1.69 6.82
CA ILE A 38 6.01 -1.40 7.60
C ILE A 38 6.07 0.00 8.26
N ARG A 39 7.22 0.38 8.83
CA ARG A 39 7.44 1.70 9.43
C ARG A 39 7.30 2.80 8.38
N GLU A 40 7.94 2.66 7.22
CA GLU A 40 7.81 3.63 6.13
C GLU A 40 6.34 3.80 5.70
N LEU A 41 5.63 2.69 5.45
CA LEU A 41 4.20 2.73 5.10
C LEU A 41 3.33 3.40 6.17
N ARG A 42 3.68 3.24 7.46
CA ARG A 42 2.96 3.90 8.55
C ARG A 42 3.23 5.40 8.57
N ILE A 43 4.47 5.82 8.38
CA ILE A 43 4.85 7.23 8.32
C ILE A 43 4.13 7.91 7.16
N GLU A 44 4.16 7.30 5.98
CA GLU A 44 3.49 7.83 4.78
C GLU A 44 1.99 8.01 4.99
N ARG A 45 1.31 7.00 5.57
CA ARG A 45 -0.13 7.08 5.83
C ARG A 45 -0.49 8.12 6.89
N ILE A 46 0.34 8.27 7.92
CA ILE A 46 0.14 9.31 8.94
C ILE A 46 0.33 10.69 8.32
N GLN A 47 1.38 10.88 7.53
CA GLN A 47 1.62 12.14 6.83
C GLN A 47 0.46 12.48 5.90
N GLN A 48 -0.01 11.51 5.11
CA GLN A 48 -1.16 11.70 4.23
C GLN A 48 -2.41 12.09 5.02
N ALA A 49 -2.71 11.43 6.13
CA ALA A 49 -3.86 11.78 6.97
C ALA A 49 -3.74 13.20 7.54
N GLN A 50 -2.54 13.60 7.98
CA GLN A 50 -2.29 14.95 8.47
C GLN A 50 -2.44 16.01 7.36
N ASP A 51 -1.95 15.70 6.15
CA ASP A 51 -2.07 16.59 5.00
C ASP A 51 -3.54 16.72 4.56
N GLU A 52 -4.31 15.63 4.59
CA GLU A 52 -5.75 15.62 4.31
C GLU A 52 -6.54 16.39 5.38
N GLU A 53 -6.22 16.22 6.67
CA GLU A 53 -6.81 17.00 7.76
C GLU A 53 -6.54 18.50 7.61
N ALA A 54 -5.29 18.88 7.29
CA ALA A 54 -4.91 20.28 7.05
C ALA A 54 -5.62 20.86 5.81
N TRP A 55 -5.73 20.06 4.75
CA TRP A 55 -6.45 20.45 3.54
C TRP A 55 -7.94 20.68 3.81
N ILE A 56 -8.62 19.78 4.54
CA ILE A 56 -10.03 19.92 4.93
C ILE A 56 -10.22 21.17 5.80
N HIS A 57 -9.37 21.38 6.79
CA HIS A 57 -9.42 22.53 7.69
C HIS A 57 -9.32 23.86 6.93
N ASN A 58 -8.32 23.98 6.05
CA ASN A 58 -8.12 25.19 5.26
C ASN A 58 -9.27 25.46 4.29
N LEU A 59 -9.80 24.41 3.66
CA LEU A 59 -10.94 24.54 2.75
C LEU A 59 -12.20 24.99 3.48
N LYS A 60 -12.47 24.47 4.69
CA LYS A 60 -13.59 24.94 5.52
C LYS A 60 -13.48 26.41 5.84
N LYS A 61 -12.32 26.86 6.35
CA LYS A 61 -12.04 28.28 6.62
C LYS A 61 -12.29 29.16 5.40
N TYR A 62 -11.82 28.72 4.24
CA TYR A 62 -12.05 29.43 2.99
C TYR A 62 -13.56 29.58 2.68
N LEU A 63 -14.31 28.49 2.81
CA LEU A 63 -15.75 28.44 2.50
C LEU A 63 -16.61 29.25 3.47
N VAL A 64 -16.25 29.31 4.75
CA VAL A 64 -16.96 30.15 5.75
C VAL A 64 -16.54 31.63 5.70
N GLY A 65 -15.56 31.98 4.87
CA GLY A 65 -15.09 33.36 4.69
C GLY A 65 -13.99 33.82 5.64
N GLU A 66 -13.42 32.90 6.43
CA GLU A 66 -12.27 33.14 7.33
C GLU A 66 -10.93 33.18 6.56
N ILE A 67 -10.92 33.82 5.39
CA ILE A 67 -9.77 33.83 4.48
C ILE A 67 -8.53 34.51 5.10
N HIS A 68 -8.74 35.41 6.06
CA HIS A 68 -7.66 36.13 6.77
C HIS A 68 -6.78 35.21 7.64
N ASP A 69 -7.29 34.03 7.99
CA ASP A 69 -6.55 33.02 8.75
C ASP A 69 -5.69 32.12 7.86
N LEU A 70 -5.79 32.26 6.53
CA LEU A 70 -5.07 31.47 5.55
C LEU A 70 -3.88 32.26 4.98
N THR A 71 -2.81 31.55 4.67
CA THR A 71 -1.75 32.08 3.82
C THR A 71 -2.27 32.33 2.40
N GLN A 72 -1.53 33.12 1.62
CA GLN A 72 -1.89 33.42 0.23
C GLN A 72 -1.90 32.14 -0.63
N GLU A 73 -0.99 31.21 -0.38
CA GLU A 73 -0.90 29.92 -1.04
C GLU A 73 -2.10 29.03 -0.70
N GLU A 74 -2.46 28.94 0.59
CA GLU A 74 -3.60 28.14 1.04
C GLU A 74 -4.92 28.68 0.48
N ALA A 75 -5.14 29.99 0.54
CA ALA A 75 -6.33 30.62 -0.02
C ALA A 75 -6.44 30.40 -1.53
N ARG A 76 -5.32 30.47 -2.27
CA ARG A 76 -5.29 30.17 -3.71
C ARG A 76 -5.61 28.71 -3.99
N SER A 77 -5.03 27.78 -3.24
CA SER A 77 -5.29 26.35 -3.38
C SER A 77 -6.77 26.03 -3.13
N CYS A 78 -7.33 26.54 -2.03
CA CYS A 78 -8.74 26.35 -1.68
C CYS A 78 -9.67 26.91 -2.75
N GLY A 79 -9.42 28.13 -3.23
CA GLY A 79 -10.24 28.78 -4.25
C GLY A 79 -10.33 28.00 -5.57
N SER A 80 -9.32 27.18 -5.91
CA SER A 80 -9.32 26.38 -7.14
C SER A 80 -10.34 25.24 -7.15
N ILE A 81 -10.77 24.79 -5.96
CA ILE A 81 -11.69 23.65 -5.80
C ILE A 81 -12.96 24.00 -5.01
N ALA A 82 -13.02 25.18 -4.39
CA ALA A 82 -14.11 25.60 -3.51
C ALA A 82 -15.50 25.46 -4.13
N THR A 83 -15.64 25.61 -5.45
CA THR A 83 -16.95 25.47 -6.11
C THR A 83 -17.53 24.06 -6.01
N ASN A 84 -16.71 23.04 -5.75
CA ASN A 84 -17.15 21.65 -5.65
C ASN A 84 -17.47 21.22 -4.21
N TYR A 85 -17.40 22.14 -3.25
CA TYR A 85 -17.58 21.82 -1.84
C TYR A 85 -18.46 22.85 -1.14
N GLU A 86 -19.21 22.40 -0.14
CA GLU A 86 -20.04 23.24 0.72
C GLU A 86 -19.82 22.83 2.18
N VAL A 87 -19.96 23.79 3.10
CA VAL A 87 -19.92 23.53 4.55
C VAL A 87 -21.29 23.83 5.13
N ASP A 88 -21.82 22.93 5.95
CA ASP A 88 -23.11 23.15 6.62
C ASP A 88 -22.97 23.89 7.96
N GLN A 89 -24.09 24.00 8.68
CA GLN A 89 -24.15 24.66 9.98
C GLN A 89 -23.41 23.91 11.11
N HIS A 90 -23.05 22.64 10.89
CA HIS A 90 -22.33 21.80 11.86
C HIS A 90 -20.83 21.68 11.53
N ASP A 91 -20.33 22.54 10.63
CA ASP A 91 -18.96 22.47 10.12
C ASP A 91 -18.66 21.12 9.41
N LEU A 92 -19.67 20.50 8.79
CA LEU A 92 -19.45 19.32 7.95
C LEU A 92 -19.20 19.74 6.51
N LEU A 93 -18.07 19.31 5.95
CA LEU A 93 -17.70 19.55 4.56
C LEU A 93 -18.32 18.47 3.66
N PHE A 94 -19.06 18.91 2.64
CA PHE A 94 -19.70 18.05 1.66
C PHE A 94 -19.10 18.29 0.28
N TYR A 95 -18.89 17.20 -0.47
CA TYR A 95 -18.62 17.31 -1.89
C TYR A 95 -19.93 17.50 -2.66
N CYS A 96 -20.05 18.64 -3.32
CA CYS A 96 -21.18 19.02 -4.16
C CYS A 96 -20.67 19.09 -5.61
N PRO A 97 -20.76 17.99 -6.39
CA PRO A 97 -20.31 18.02 -7.77
C PRO A 97 -21.10 19.09 -8.52
N THR A 98 -20.40 20.14 -8.96
CA THR A 98 -21.02 21.20 -9.75
C THR A 98 -21.64 20.58 -11.01
N MET A 99 -22.70 21.20 -11.54
CA MET A 99 -23.43 20.72 -12.74
C MET A 99 -22.56 20.41 -13.98
N LYS A 100 -21.27 20.75 -13.97
CA LYS A 100 -20.31 20.42 -15.04
C LYS A 100 -19.94 18.94 -15.08
N GLU A 101 -20.01 18.22 -13.96
CA GLU A 101 -19.90 16.75 -13.98
C GLU A 101 -21.26 16.17 -14.36
N SER A 102 -21.41 15.89 -15.66
CA SER A 102 -22.65 15.34 -16.21
C SER A 102 -23.02 14.03 -15.51
N ALA A 103 -24.31 13.67 -15.53
CA ALA A 103 -24.79 12.41 -14.96
C ALA A 103 -24.04 11.17 -15.47
N ALA A 104 -23.39 11.24 -16.64
CA ALA A 104 -22.59 10.17 -17.20
C ALA A 104 -21.26 9.91 -16.44
N ASP A 105 -20.68 10.91 -15.78
CA ASP A 105 -19.46 10.70 -14.96
C ASP A 105 -19.80 10.09 -13.60
N ARG A 106 -20.97 10.41 -13.04
CA ARG A 106 -21.51 9.70 -11.85
C ARG A 106 -21.69 8.20 -12.09
N ASP A 107 -22.14 7.83 -13.29
CA ASP A 107 -22.36 6.43 -13.67
C ASP A 107 -21.05 5.63 -13.82
N LYS A 108 -19.92 6.31 -14.10
CA LYS A 108 -18.60 5.66 -14.10
C LYS A 108 -18.08 5.40 -12.69
N LEU A 109 -18.32 6.31 -11.74
CA LEU A 109 -17.91 6.14 -10.34
C LEU A 109 -18.67 5.00 -9.63
N MET A 110 -19.94 4.77 -9.99
CA MET A 110 -20.74 3.66 -9.46
C MET A 110 -20.39 2.29 -10.06
N ARG A 111 -19.49 2.21 -11.04
CA ARG A 111 -19.13 0.96 -11.73
C ARG A 111 -17.81 0.35 -11.26
N LEU A 112 -17.25 0.83 -10.16
CA LEU A 112 -16.15 0.19 -9.42
C LEU A 112 -16.71 -0.77 -8.36
#